data_AF-A0AAN8VTV1-F1
#
_entry.id   AF-A0AAN8VTV1-F1
#
_cell.length_a   1.000
_cell.length_b   1.000
_cell.length_c   1.000
_cell.angle_alpha   90.00
_cell.angle_beta   90.00
_cell.angle_gamma   90.00
#
_symmetry.space_group_name_H-M   'P 1'
#
loop_
_entity.id
_entity.type
_entity.pdbx_description
1 polymer ?
#
loop_
_entity_poly.entity_id
_entity_poly.type
_entity_poly.pdbx_seq_one_letter_code
_entity_poly.pdbx_strand_id
1 'polypeptide(L)'
;PNAHVNAVDGGTNYASGASGIVDETGPPFIGRVPLWVQVDYFNLSRKYMVNAMGEDDTKMFLEKTIFSLTIGSNDILNCIQPEMPLIRKDKVPPARLQEFMI
;
A
#
# COMPACT_ATOMS: atom_id res chain seq x y z
N PRO A 1 -3.74 -13.72 5.22
CA PRO A 1 -3.32 -15.05 5.73
C PRO A 1 -2.10 -14.90 6.67
N ASN A 2 -2.26 -15.29 7.95
CA ASN A 2 -1.22 -15.43 8.99
C ASN A 2 -0.21 -14.28 9.16
N ALA A 3 -0.65 -13.03 9.02
CA ALA A 3 0.21 -11.86 9.29
C ALA A 3 0.71 -11.82 10.75
N HIS A 4 0.00 -12.44 11.70
CA HIS A 4 0.35 -12.41 13.12
C HIS A 4 1.67 -13.09 13.45
N VAL A 5 1.92 -14.31 12.96
CA VAL A 5 3.19 -15.03 13.22
C VAL A 5 4.34 -14.36 12.44
N ASN A 6 4.09 -13.98 11.19
CA ASN A 6 5.09 -13.32 10.35
C ASN A 6 5.40 -11.87 10.75
N ALA A 7 4.55 -11.22 11.56
CA ALA A 7 4.83 -9.87 12.05
C ALA A 7 5.96 -9.84 13.09
N VAL A 8 6.17 -10.95 13.81
CA VAL A 8 7.14 -11.01 14.91
C VAL A 8 8.40 -11.80 14.53
N ASP A 9 8.27 -12.79 13.65
CA ASP A 9 9.36 -13.75 13.36
C ASP A 9 9.72 -13.84 11.86
N GLY A 10 9.15 -12.97 11.01
CA GLY A 10 9.34 -13.03 9.56
C GLY A 10 9.18 -11.70 8.83
N GLY A 11 9.21 -11.76 7.50
CA GLY A 11 8.88 -10.64 6.62
C GLY A 11 7.39 -10.62 6.29
N THR A 12 6.79 -9.42 6.25
CA THR A 12 5.39 -9.25 5.82
C THR A 12 5.32 -8.37 4.58
N ASN A 13 4.47 -8.73 3.62
CA ASN A 13 4.23 -7.95 2.41
C ASN A 13 2.79 -7.41 2.40
N TYR A 14 2.65 -6.08 2.42
CA TYR A 14 1.37 -5.38 2.31
C TYR A 14 1.12 -4.82 0.90
N ALA A 15 2.11 -4.91 0.01
CA ALA A 15 2.04 -4.34 -1.33
C ALA A 15 0.92 -4.97 -2.14
N SER A 16 0.23 -4.14 -2.93
CA SER A 16 -0.81 -4.58 -3.85
C SER A 16 -0.52 -4.09 -5.26
N GLY A 17 -0.64 -5.01 -6.22
CA GLY A 17 -0.63 -4.66 -7.63
C GLY A 17 -1.74 -3.67 -7.96
N ALA A 18 -1.49 -2.83 -8.97
CA ALA A 18 -2.38 -1.76 -9.41
C ALA A 18 -2.70 -0.66 -8.37
N SER A 19 -2.15 -0.71 -7.14
CA SER A 19 -2.28 0.40 -6.20
C SER A 19 -1.44 1.59 -6.63
N GLY A 20 -1.93 2.79 -6.34
CA GLY A 20 -1.23 4.04 -6.54
C GLY A 20 -1.25 4.93 -5.31
N ILE A 21 -0.58 6.08 -5.41
CA ILE A 21 -0.66 7.20 -4.46
C ILE A 21 -2.09 7.75 -4.44
N VAL A 22 -2.71 7.75 -5.62
CA VAL A 22 -4.08 8.22 -5.84
C VAL A 22 -5.05 7.07 -5.59
N ASP A 23 -6.07 7.29 -4.74
CA ASP A 23 -7.07 6.28 -4.38
C ASP A 23 -7.91 5.79 -5.58
N GLU A 24 -8.00 6.58 -6.63
CA GLU A 24 -8.66 6.27 -7.88
C GLU A 24 -7.74 5.54 -8.89
N THR A 25 -6.49 5.19 -8.52
CA THR A 25 -5.58 4.41 -9.35
C THR A 25 -5.86 2.90 -9.25
N GLY A 26 -5.96 2.22 -10.39
CA GLY A 26 -6.26 0.79 -10.46
C GLY A 26 -7.68 0.27 -10.12
N PRO A 27 -8.78 1.07 -10.13
CA PRO A 27 -10.15 0.58 -9.89
C PRO A 27 -10.57 -0.66 -10.68
N PRO A 28 -10.16 -0.86 -11.95
CA PRO A 28 -10.57 -2.04 -12.69
C PRO A 28 -9.93 -3.35 -12.25
N PHE A 29 -8.83 -3.28 -11.50
CA PHE A 29 -8.11 -4.47 -11.09
C PHE A 29 -8.74 -5.03 -9.82
N ILE A 30 -9.46 -6.13 -9.98
CA ILE A 30 -10.07 -6.86 -8.87
C ILE A 30 -8.96 -7.28 -7.89
N GLY A 31 -9.18 -7.08 -6.59
CA GLY A 31 -8.20 -7.40 -5.55
C GLY A 31 -7.19 -6.28 -5.26
N ARG A 32 -7.34 -5.10 -5.87
CA ARG A 32 -6.58 -3.90 -5.49
C ARG A 32 -6.80 -3.55 -4.02
N VAL A 33 -5.72 -3.43 -3.28
CA VAL A 33 -5.67 -2.85 -1.93
C VAL A 33 -5.06 -1.45 -2.04
N PRO A 34 -5.83 -0.36 -1.84
CA PRO A 34 -5.30 1.00 -1.93
C PRO A 34 -4.26 1.26 -0.83
N LEU A 35 -3.36 2.22 -1.05
CA LEU A 35 -2.22 2.49 -0.17
C LEU A 35 -2.64 2.67 1.30
N TRP A 36 -3.71 3.42 1.56
CA TRP A 36 -4.16 3.65 2.94
C TRP A 36 -4.56 2.35 3.65
N VAL A 37 -5.15 1.37 2.94
CA VAL A 37 -5.45 0.06 3.52
C VAL A 37 -4.19 -0.76 3.77
N GLN A 38 -3.16 -0.63 2.90
CA GLN A 38 -1.86 -1.27 3.14
C GLN A 38 -1.19 -0.72 4.41
N VAL A 39 -1.30 0.60 4.66
CA VAL A 39 -0.86 1.24 5.90
C VAL A 39 -1.68 0.75 7.10
N ASP A 40 -2.99 0.60 6.96
CA ASP A 40 -3.83 0.04 8.03
C ASP A 40 -3.47 -1.41 8.37
N TYR A 41 -3.11 -2.23 7.37
CA TYR A 41 -2.60 -3.58 7.62
C TYR A 41 -1.28 -3.56 8.39
N PHE A 42 -0.36 -2.65 8.06
CA PHE A 42 0.84 -2.44 8.86
C PHE A 42 0.51 -2.02 10.30
N ASN A 43 -0.45 -1.10 10.47
CA ASN A 43 -0.90 -0.66 11.80
C ASN A 43 -1.49 -1.81 12.62
N LEU A 44 -2.24 -2.73 12.00
CA LEU A 44 -2.74 -3.94 12.67
C LEU A 44 -1.60 -4.84 13.12
N SER A 45 -0.60 -5.08 12.26
CA SER A 45 0.58 -5.87 12.62
C SER A 45 1.38 -5.23 13.74
N ARG A 46 1.54 -3.90 13.74
CA ARG A 46 2.16 -3.16 14.85
C ARG A 46 1.39 -3.33 16.15
N LYS A 47 0.06 -3.20 16.13
CA LYS A 47 -0.77 -3.44 17.32
C LYS A 47 -0.60 -4.85 17.86
N TYR A 48 -0.52 -5.84 16.98
CA TYR A 48 -0.24 -7.21 17.37
C TYR A 48 1.15 -7.37 18.00
N MET A 49 2.19 -6.79 17.39
CA MET A 49 3.54 -6.76 17.94
C MET A 49 3.57 -6.16 19.35
N VAL A 50 2.94 -4.99 19.54
CA VAL A 50 2.84 -4.33 20.86
C VAL A 50 2.16 -5.24 21.88
N ASN A 51 1.08 -5.93 21.50
CA ASN A 51 0.40 -6.86 22.40
C ASN A 51 1.26 -8.10 22.73
N ALA A 52 2.16 -8.50 21.84
CA ALA A 52 2.98 -9.71 21.98
C ALA A 52 4.29 -9.48 22.75
N MET A 53 4.98 -8.36 22.52
CA MET A 53 6.29 -8.07 23.11
C MET A 53 6.36 -6.74 23.88
N GLY A 54 5.31 -5.92 23.86
CA GLY A 54 5.32 -4.60 24.49
C GLY A 54 5.79 -3.48 23.56
N GLU A 55 5.53 -2.24 23.96
CA GLU A 55 5.79 -1.04 23.13
C GLU A 55 7.28 -0.80 22.90
N ASP A 56 8.10 -0.90 23.96
CA ASP A 56 9.55 -0.64 23.89
C ASP A 56 10.27 -1.67 23.02
N ASP A 57 9.97 -2.96 23.19
CA ASP A 57 10.55 -4.03 22.38
C ASP A 57 10.07 -3.96 20.92
N THR A 58 8.79 -3.63 20.69
CA THR A 58 8.28 -3.39 19.32
C THR A 58 9.01 -2.23 18.66
N LYS A 59 9.25 -1.13 19.38
CA LYS A 59 10.00 0.02 18.85
C LYS A 59 11.42 -0.40 18.48
N MET A 60 12.14 -1.07 19.39
CA MET A 60 13.50 -1.53 19.13
C MET A 60 13.57 -2.52 17.96
N PHE A 61 12.56 -3.39 17.80
CA PHE A 61 12.46 -4.30 16.67
C PHE A 61 12.27 -3.56 15.34
N LEU A 62 11.33 -2.61 15.29
CA LEU A 62 11.05 -1.82 14.10
C LEU A 62 12.22 -0.91 13.70
N GLU A 63 12.99 -0.39 14.67
CA GLU A 63 14.21 0.38 14.41
C GLU A 63 15.29 -0.42 13.67
N LYS A 64 15.30 -1.75 13.83
CA LYS A 64 16.23 -2.66 13.15
C LYS A 64 15.65 -3.25 11.85
N THR A 65 14.37 -2.99 11.57
CA THR A 65 13.66 -3.52 10.41
C THR A 65 13.91 -2.68 9.16
N ILE A 66 13.97 -3.34 8.00
CA ILE A 66 14.07 -2.66 6.70
C ILE A 66 12.67 -2.52 6.10
N PHE A 67 12.31 -1.29 5.74
CA PHE A 67 11.07 -0.99 5.03
C PHE A 67 11.36 -0.76 3.56
N SER A 68 10.65 -1.46 2.68
CA SER A 68 10.65 -1.20 1.25
C SER A 68 9.28 -0.65 0.84
N LEU A 69 9.29 0.55 0.26
CA LEU A 69 8.09 1.21 -0.28
C LEU A 69 8.35 1.54 -1.75
N THR A 70 7.50 1.04 -2.63
CA THR A 70 7.53 1.36 -4.06
C THR A 70 6.11 1.64 -4.52
N ILE A 71 5.85 2.87 -4.97
CA ILE A 71 4.52 3.33 -5.36
C ILE A 71 4.63 4.48 -6.37
N GLY A 72 3.55 4.79 -7.10
CA GLY A 72 3.51 5.89 -8.08
C GLY A 72 3.49 5.43 -9.54
N SER A 73 4.09 4.29 -9.87
CA SER A 73 4.18 3.80 -11.25
C SER A 73 2.82 3.55 -11.90
N ASN A 74 1.86 3.01 -11.13
CA ASN A 74 0.49 2.79 -11.61
C ASN A 74 -0.27 4.11 -11.80
N ASP A 75 0.03 5.15 -11.01
CA ASP A 75 -0.60 6.47 -11.17
C ASP A 75 -0.15 7.13 -12.49
N ILE A 76 1.15 7.04 -12.79
CA ILE A 76 1.72 7.49 -14.07
C ILE A 76 1.11 6.69 -15.22
N LEU A 77 1.07 5.35 -15.10
CA LEU A 77 0.47 4.49 -16.12
C LEU A 77 -0.99 4.88 -16.39
N ASN A 78 -1.75 5.20 -15.34
CA ASN A 78 -3.14 5.61 -15.47
C ASN A 78 -3.31 6.91 -16.28
N CYS A 79 -2.34 7.82 -16.20
CA CYS A 79 -2.34 9.08 -16.96
C CYS A 79 -2.02 8.88 -18.45
N ILE A 80 -1.15 7.93 -18.79
CA ILE A 80 -0.62 7.76 -20.16
C ILE A 80 -1.23 6.60 -20.95
N GLN A 81 -1.80 5.60 -20.27
CA GLN A 81 -2.35 4.42 -20.93
C GLN A 81 -3.56 4.80 -21.81
N PRO A 82 -3.75 4.19 -23.00
CA PRO A 82 -4.95 4.39 -23.79
C PRO A 82 -6.19 3.90 -23.03
N GLU A 83 -7.37 4.42 -23.36
CA GLU A 83 -8.62 3.94 -22.76
C GLU A 83 -8.84 2.48 -23.12
N MET A 84 -9.10 1.65 -22.10
CA MET A 84 -9.45 0.25 -22.29
C MET A 84 -10.92 0.16 -22.73
N PRO A 85 -11.23 -0.39 -23.92
CA PRO A 85 -12.60 -0.40 -24.46
C PRO A 85 -13.63 -1.07 -23.55
N LEU A 86 -13.18 -2.05 -22.75
CA LEU A 86 -14.04 -2.87 -21.88
C LEU A 86 -14.11 -2.34 -20.44
N ILE A 87 -13.37 -1.28 -20.13
CA ILE A 87 -13.29 -0.69 -18.80
C ILE A 87 -13.43 0.82 -18.95
N ARG A 88 -14.68 1.29 -19.08
CA ARG A 88 -14.98 2.72 -19.03
C ARG A 88 -15.11 3.17 -17.58
N LYS A 89 -14.04 3.76 -17.06
CA LYS A 89 -14.09 4.67 -15.91
C LYS A 89 -13.24 5.89 -16.23
N ASP A 90 -13.65 7.04 -15.67
CA ASP A 90 -12.94 8.30 -15.81
C ASP A 90 -11.48 8.10 -15.40
N LYS A 91 -10.56 8.41 -16.32
CA LYS A 91 -9.14 8.42 -16.01
C LYS A 91 -8.88 9.48 -14.94
N VAL A 92 -7.98 9.18 -14.03
CA VAL A 92 -7.46 10.17 -13.09
C VAL A 92 -6.78 11.27 -13.90
N PRO A 93 -7.22 12.54 -13.81
CA PRO A 93 -6.55 13.63 -14.50
C PRO A 93 -5.12 13.79 -13.98
N PRO A 94 -4.12 14.08 -14.84
CA PRO A 94 -2.74 14.28 -14.40
C PRO A 94 -2.58 15.33 -13.29
N ALA A 95 -3.43 16.37 -13.29
CA ALA A 95 -3.44 17.40 -12.25
C ALA A 95 -3.70 16.82 -10.84
N ARG A 96 -4.55 15.79 -10.72
CA ARG A 96 -4.83 15.13 -9.44
C ARG A 96 -3.60 14.43 -8.90
N LEU A 97 -2.81 13.78 -9.76
CA LEU A 97 -1.53 13.19 -9.32
C LEU A 97 -0.54 14.28 -8.90
N GLN A 98 -0.50 15.40 -9.63
CA GLN A 98 0.38 16.52 -9.30
C GLN A 98 0.09 17.13 -7.92
N GLU A 99 -1.18 17.22 -7.50
CA GLU A 99 -1.57 17.68 -6.15
C GLU A 99 -0.96 16.83 -5.02
N PHE A 100 -0.60 15.56 -5.28
CA PHE A 100 -0.02 14.66 -4.28
C PHE A 100 1.52 14.65 -4.33
N MET A 101 2.13 15.31 -5.31
CA MET A 101 3.60 15.36 -5.49
C MET A 101 4.22 16.68 -5.02
N ILE A 102 3.42 17.66 -4.61
CA ILE A 102 3.83 19.01 -4.14
C ILE A 102 3.55 19.09 -2.65
#